data_AF-A0A1H7FZV6-F1
#
_entry.id   AF-A0A1H7FZV6-F1
#
_cell.length_a   1.000
_cell.length_b   1.000
_cell.length_c   1.000
_cell.angle_alpha   90.00
_cell.angle_beta   90.00
_cell.angle_gamma   90.00
#
_symmetry.space_group_name_H-M   'P 1'
#
loop_
_entity.id
_entity.type
_entity.pdbx_description
1 polymer ?
#
loop_
_entity_poly.entity_id
_entity_poly.type
_entity_poly.pdbx_seq_one_letter_code
_entity_poly.pdbx_strand_id
1 'polypeptide(L)'
;MTTTIATLRPTEAVTFDQGKLATLCDRMGPRAESFIAGVLADVETLIDAITRDHAKTADLSHHCFELAHYADSIGMTTVSRAAKAVLDCLARDDARTLAACINRLQRLNQPQGNPGWALESATCPTTVA
;
A
#
# COMPACT_ATOMS: atom_id res chain seq x y z
N MET A 1 18.63 -26.45 22.06
CA MET A 1 17.69 -26.79 20.98
C MET A 1 17.04 -25.50 20.51
N THR A 2 17.35 -25.04 19.31
CA THR A 2 16.77 -23.82 18.72
C THR A 2 15.48 -24.19 18.02
N THR A 3 14.34 -23.88 18.64
CA THR A 3 13.03 -24.07 18.04
C THR A 3 12.89 -23.11 16.86
N THR A 4 12.93 -23.64 15.64
CA THR A 4 12.65 -22.88 14.43
C THR A 4 11.16 -22.60 14.37
N ILE A 5 10.74 -21.39 14.75
CA ILE A 5 9.36 -20.94 14.57
C ILE A 5 9.21 -20.50 13.12
N ALA A 6 8.35 -21.19 12.37
CA ALA A 6 7.99 -20.77 11.02
C ALA A 6 7.26 -19.42 11.08
N THR A 7 7.86 -18.38 10.50
CA THR A 7 7.22 -17.06 10.38
C THR A 7 6.41 -17.04 9.10
N LEU A 8 5.09 -17.09 9.23
CA LEU A 8 4.19 -16.88 8.11
C LEU A 8 4.32 -15.40 7.67
N ARG A 9 4.64 -15.18 6.39
CA ARG A 9 4.56 -13.87 5.74
C ARG A 9 3.44 -13.92 4.71
N PRO A 10 2.19 -13.62 5.09
CA PRO A 10 1.10 -13.52 4.13
C PRO A 10 1.40 -12.38 3.16
N THR A 11 1.70 -12.73 1.92
CA THR A 11 1.85 -11.78 0.81
C THR A 11 0.46 -11.49 0.25
N GLU A 12 0.11 -10.20 0.21
CA GLU A 12 -1.13 -9.72 -0.36
C GLU A 12 -0.80 -8.72 -1.47
N ALA A 13 -1.31 -8.97 -2.68
CA ALA A 13 -1.11 -8.07 -3.80
C ALA A 13 -2.05 -6.85 -3.68
N VAL A 14 -1.51 -5.67 -3.98
CA VAL A 14 -2.32 -4.46 -4.14
C VAL A 14 -3.10 -4.58 -5.45
N THR A 15 -4.43 -4.45 -5.37
CA THR A 15 -5.32 -4.50 -6.53
C THR A 15 -5.97 -3.14 -6.78
N PHE A 16 -6.23 -2.87 -8.06
CA PHE A 16 -6.92 -1.66 -8.52
C PHE A 16 -8.25 -2.02 -9.19
N ASP A 17 -9.27 -1.18 -8.97
CA ASP A 17 -10.48 -1.14 -9.77
C ASP A 17 -10.14 -0.54 -11.13
N GLN A 18 -10.05 -1.40 -12.14
CA GLN A 18 -9.68 -1.00 -13.50
C GLN A 18 -10.68 -0.03 -14.13
N GLY A 19 -11.97 -0.12 -13.78
CA GLY A 19 -13.00 0.77 -14.30
C GLY A 19 -12.86 2.19 -13.73
N LYS A 20 -12.61 2.31 -12.43
CA LYS A 20 -12.29 3.60 -11.80
C LYS A 20 -11.02 4.20 -12.37
N LEU A 21 -9.96 3.39 -12.51
CA LEU A 21 -8.68 3.85 -13.02
C LEU A 21 -8.79 4.33 -14.48
N ALA A 22 -9.49 3.58 -15.34
CA ALA A 22 -9.75 3.99 -16.72
C ALA A 22 -10.55 5.30 -16.78
N THR A 23 -11.62 5.42 -15.99
CA THR A 23 -12.42 6.65 -15.91
C THR A 23 -11.60 7.85 -15.45
N LEU A 24 -10.64 7.64 -14.55
CA LEU A 24 -9.73 8.67 -14.07
C LEU A 24 -8.77 9.11 -15.18
N CYS A 25 -8.18 8.15 -15.90
CA CYS A 25 -7.32 8.42 -17.04
C CYS A 25 -8.07 9.20 -18.13
N ASP A 26 -9.30 8.79 -18.47
CA ASP A 26 -10.12 9.47 -19.48
C ASP A 26 -10.43 10.91 -19.08
N ARG A 27 -10.71 11.15 -17.79
CA ARG A 27 -11.04 12.47 -17.27
C ARG A 27 -9.85 13.41 -17.20
N MET A 28 -8.68 12.90 -16.84
CA MET A 28 -7.48 13.70 -16.60
C MET A 28 -6.57 13.82 -17.82
N GLY A 29 -6.71 12.92 -18.80
CA GLY A 29 -5.89 12.85 -19.98
C GLY A 29 -4.39 12.77 -19.62
N PRO A 30 -3.51 13.60 -20.22
CA PRO A 30 -2.07 13.56 -19.97
C PRO A 30 -1.65 13.81 -18.52
N ARG A 31 -2.53 14.38 -17.68
CA ARG A 31 -2.23 14.66 -16.27
C ARG A 31 -2.48 13.45 -15.36
N ALA A 32 -3.08 12.38 -15.88
CA ALA A 32 -3.44 11.21 -15.08
C ALA A 32 -2.22 10.56 -14.42
N GLU A 33 -1.12 10.41 -15.17
CA GLU A 33 0.10 9.78 -14.67
C GLU A 33 0.68 10.51 -13.46
N SER A 34 0.90 11.83 -13.58
CA SER A 34 1.47 12.63 -12.50
C SER A 34 0.55 12.72 -11.29
N PHE A 35 -0.77 12.72 -11.50
CA PHE A 35 -1.74 12.64 -10.41
C PHE A 35 -1.69 11.30 -9.69
N ILE A 36 -1.73 10.18 -10.43
CA ILE A 36 -1.64 8.84 -9.85
C ILE A 36 -0.32 8.71 -9.07
N ALA A 37 0.80 9.14 -9.64
CA ALA A 37 2.09 9.12 -8.97
C ALA A 37 2.10 9.92 -7.66
N GLY A 38 1.48 11.11 -7.65
CA GLY A 38 1.31 11.90 -6.42
C GLY A 38 0.49 11.17 -5.36
N VAL A 39 -0.66 10.60 -5.75
CA VAL A 39 -1.50 9.82 -4.83
C VAL A 39 -0.79 8.58 -4.30
N LEU A 40 0.04 7.91 -5.11
CA LEU A 40 0.85 6.78 -4.65
C LEU A 40 1.86 7.21 -3.58
N ALA A 41 2.51 8.36 -3.74
CA ALA A 41 3.44 8.91 -2.74
C ALA A 41 2.73 9.33 -1.44
N ASP A 42 1.53 9.91 -1.55
CA ASP A 42 0.69 10.25 -0.39
C ASP A 42 0.26 8.99 0.36
N VAL A 43 -0.14 7.93 -0.36
CA VAL A 43 -0.49 6.62 0.21
C VAL A 43 0.68 6.01 0.97
N GLU A 44 1.88 6.00 0.37
CA GLU A 44 3.10 5.49 1.02
C GLU A 44 3.39 6.26 2.32
N THR A 45 3.36 7.60 2.25
CA THR A 45 3.60 8.49 3.39
C THR A 45 2.62 8.24 4.53
N LEU A 46 1.33 8.06 4.21
CA LEU A 46 0.29 7.81 5.20
C LEU A 46 0.42 6.43 5.85
N ILE A 47 0.73 5.37 5.10
CA ILE A 47 0.97 4.05 5.68
C ILE A 47 2.18 4.09 6.63
N ASP A 48 3.22 4.81 6.25
CA ASP A 48 4.39 5.04 7.07
C ASP A 48 4.08 5.79 8.37
N ALA A 49 3.27 6.85 8.29
CA ALA A 49 2.81 7.59 9.47
C ALA A 49 1.95 6.71 10.39
N ILE A 50 0.99 5.97 9.83
CA ILE A 50 0.13 5.04 10.57
C ILE A 50 0.97 3.99 11.30
N THR A 51 1.96 3.40 10.62
CA THR A 51 2.76 2.32 11.21
C THR A 51 3.74 2.82 12.27
N ARG A 52 4.30 4.03 12.13
CA ARG A 52 5.18 4.63 13.15
C ARG A 52 4.43 5.17 14.37
N ASP A 53 3.32 5.89 14.15
CA ASP A 53 2.66 6.69 15.18
C ASP A 53 1.38 6.04 15.75
N HIS A 54 1.09 4.76 15.46
CA HIS A 54 -0.14 4.09 15.93
C HIS A 54 -0.35 4.06 17.46
N ALA A 55 0.68 4.34 18.27
CA ALA A 55 0.55 4.53 19.71
C ALA A 55 -0.18 5.84 20.10
N LYS A 56 -0.33 6.79 19.16
CA LYS A 56 -1.06 8.05 19.32
C LYS A 56 -2.44 7.93 18.64
N THR A 57 -3.44 7.50 19.41
CA THR A 57 -4.76 7.10 18.87
C THR A 57 -5.53 8.23 18.15
N ALA A 58 -5.34 9.50 18.57
CA ALA A 58 -6.08 10.63 17.99
C ALA A 58 -5.76 10.83 16.49
N ASP A 59 -4.47 10.76 16.13
CA ASP A 59 -4.01 11.01 14.75
C ASP A 59 -4.23 9.78 13.85
N LEU A 60 -4.31 8.60 14.44
CA LEU A 60 -4.46 7.33 13.71
C LEU A 60 -5.78 7.26 12.92
N SER A 61 -6.89 7.70 13.52
CA SER A 61 -8.20 7.70 12.85
C SER A 61 -8.22 8.65 11.65
N HIS A 62 -7.62 9.82 11.78
CA HIS A 62 -7.53 10.82 10.72
C HIS A 62 -6.66 10.31 9.56
N HIS A 63 -5.45 9.83 9.82
CA HIS A 63 -4.57 9.28 8.78
C HIS A 63 -5.20 8.08 8.07
N CYS A 64 -5.93 7.22 8.79
CA CYS A 64 -6.61 6.07 8.16
C CYS A 64 -7.79 6.52 7.27
N PHE A 65 -8.49 7.59 7.64
CA PHE A 65 -9.53 8.17 6.80
C PHE A 65 -8.94 8.76 5.51
N GLU A 66 -7.87 9.55 5.62
CA GLU A 66 -7.17 10.12 4.46
C GLU A 66 -6.61 9.02 3.56
N LEU A 67 -5.97 8.00 4.12
CA LEU A 67 -5.44 6.87 3.38
C LEU A 67 -6.55 6.15 2.60
N ALA A 68 -7.70 5.91 3.23
CA ALA A 68 -8.83 5.28 2.58
C ALA A 68 -9.37 6.12 1.42
N HIS A 69 -9.36 7.45 1.55
CA HIS A 69 -9.81 8.40 0.55
C HIS A 69 -8.85 8.46 -0.64
N TYR A 70 -7.56 8.68 -0.40
CA TYR A 70 -6.53 8.71 -1.44
C TYR A 70 -6.49 7.39 -2.23
N ALA A 71 -6.47 6.26 -1.53
CA ALA A 71 -6.52 4.96 -2.16
C ALA A 71 -7.78 4.78 -3.02
N ASP A 72 -8.97 5.16 -2.53
CA ASP A 72 -10.21 5.03 -3.32
C ASP A 72 -10.25 5.96 -4.54
N SER A 73 -9.60 7.13 -4.48
CA SER A 73 -9.56 8.11 -5.57
C SER A 73 -8.93 7.58 -6.86
N ILE A 74 -7.93 6.70 -6.72
CA ILE A 74 -7.27 5.99 -7.84
C ILE A 74 -7.74 4.54 -7.98
N GLY A 75 -8.80 4.15 -7.26
CA GLY A 75 -9.34 2.80 -7.33
C GLY A 75 -8.49 1.73 -6.65
N MET A 76 -7.55 2.08 -5.77
CA MET A 76 -6.71 1.12 -5.04
C MET A 76 -7.52 0.42 -3.93
N THR A 77 -8.19 -0.67 -4.30
CA THR A 77 -9.19 -1.34 -3.48
C THR A 77 -8.60 -2.03 -2.25
N THR A 78 -7.44 -2.67 -2.36
CA THR A 78 -6.80 -3.40 -1.25
C THR A 78 -6.45 -2.46 -0.10
N VAL A 79 -5.77 -1.35 -0.40
CA VAL A 79 -5.34 -0.37 0.60
C VAL A 79 -6.53 0.38 1.19
N SER A 80 -7.50 0.80 0.36
CA SER A 80 -8.72 1.45 0.87
C SER A 80 -9.48 0.55 1.85
N ARG A 81 -9.60 -0.74 1.55
CA ARG A 81 -10.23 -1.73 2.45
C ARG A 81 -9.43 -1.97 3.72
N ALA A 82 -8.10 -2.05 3.63
CA ALA A 82 -7.25 -2.24 4.79
C ALA A 82 -7.31 -1.03 5.75
N ALA A 83 -7.31 0.19 5.22
CA ALA A 83 -7.47 1.41 6.00
C ALA A 83 -8.85 1.49 6.68
N LYS A 84 -9.93 1.17 5.95
CA LYS A 84 -11.28 1.07 6.52
C LYS A 84 -11.38 0.02 7.63
N ALA A 85 -10.69 -1.11 7.49
CA ALA A 85 -10.65 -2.13 8.54
C ALA A 85 -9.97 -1.60 9.83
N VAL A 86 -8.95 -0.75 9.73
CA VAL A 86 -8.35 -0.09 10.91
C VAL A 86 -9.39 0.82 11.59
N LEU A 87 -10.12 1.63 10.82
CA LEU A 87 -11.19 2.49 11.35
C LEU A 87 -12.28 1.67 12.05
N ASP A 88 -12.71 0.56 11.46
CA ASP A 88 -13.69 -0.35 12.06
C ASP A 88 -13.18 -0.98 13.37
N CYS A 89 -11.88 -1.26 13.48
CA CYS A 89 -11.27 -1.79 14.70
C CYS A 89 -11.19 -0.73 15.81
N LEU A 90 -10.85 0.51 15.44
CA LEU A 90 -10.85 1.65 16.37
C LEU A 90 -12.25 1.89 16.94
N ALA A 91 -13.28 1.83 16.10
CA ALA A 91 -14.67 2.00 16.53
C ALA A 91 -15.16 0.88 17.47
N ARG A 92 -14.52 -0.30 17.45
CA ARG A 92 -14.87 -1.47 18.29
C ARG A 92 -13.99 -1.61 19.54
N ASP A 93 -12.98 -0.75 19.72
CA ASP A 93 -11.98 -0.83 20.79
C ASP A 93 -11.25 -2.21 20.85
N ASP A 94 -11.05 -2.85 19.68
CA ASP A 94 -10.37 -4.15 19.59
C ASP A 94 -8.87 -3.96 19.32
N ALA A 95 -8.09 -3.84 20.39
CA ALA A 95 -6.65 -3.61 20.31
C ALA A 95 -5.87 -4.72 19.58
N ARG A 96 -6.33 -5.98 19.64
CA ARG A 96 -5.64 -7.11 18.99
C ARG A 96 -5.86 -7.10 17.49
N THR A 97 -7.11 -6.93 17.08
CA THR A 97 -7.45 -6.85 15.65
C THR A 97 -6.88 -5.58 15.04
N LEU A 98 -6.87 -4.47 15.78
CA LEU A 98 -6.22 -3.22 15.38
C LEU A 98 -4.73 -3.42 15.06
N ALA A 99 -3.98 -4.06 15.95
CA ALA A 99 -2.56 -4.35 15.73
C ALA A 99 -2.35 -5.25 14.50
N ALA A 100 -3.23 -6.22 14.26
CA ALA A 100 -3.16 -7.06 13.07
C ALA A 100 -3.43 -6.28 11.77
N CYS A 101 -4.40 -5.36 11.79
CA CYS A 101 -4.74 -4.49 10.66
C CYS A 101 -3.62 -3.48 10.33
N ILE A 102 -2.99 -2.89 11.34
CA ILE A 102 -1.82 -2.00 11.13
C ILE A 102 -0.65 -2.78 10.53
N ASN A 103 -0.37 -3.97 11.04
CA ASN A 103 0.66 -4.85 10.47
C ASN A 103 0.35 -5.25 9.02
N ARG A 104 -0.93 -5.40 8.66
CA ARG A 104 -1.33 -5.66 7.27
C ARG A 104 -1.03 -4.45 6.37
N LEU A 105 -1.35 -3.23 6.80
CA LEU A 105 -0.97 -2.01 6.06
C LEU A 105 0.53 -1.92 5.85
N GLN A 106 1.33 -2.19 6.89
CA GLN A 106 2.80 -2.20 6.77
C GLN A 106 3.30 -3.18 5.71
N ARG A 107 2.70 -4.37 5.61
CA ARG A 107 3.07 -5.36 4.58
C ARG A 107 2.65 -4.94 3.17
N LEU A 108 1.55 -4.21 3.03
CA LEU A 108 1.10 -3.67 1.74
C LEU A 108 2.03 -2.57 1.21
N ASN A 109 2.72 -1.85 2.10
CA ASN A 109 3.73 -0.86 1.73
C ASN A 109 5.11 -1.45 1.44
N GLN A 110 5.34 -2.73 1.75
CA GLN A 110 6.61 -3.37 1.44
C GLN A 110 6.66 -3.71 -0.05
N PRO A 111 7.79 -3.45 -0.73
CA PRO A 111 7.97 -3.91 -2.10
C PRO A 111 7.78 -5.43 -2.10
N GLN A 112 6.72 -5.87 -2.78
CA GLN A 112 6.54 -7.27 -3.06
C GLN A 112 7.66 -7.64 -4.01
N GLY A 113 8.73 -8.25 -3.48
CA GLY A 113 9.84 -8.73 -4.29
C GLY A 113 9.24 -9.57 -5.40
N ASN A 114 9.27 -9.04 -6.62
CA ASN A 114 8.94 -9.81 -7.80
C ASN A 114 10.24 -10.49 -8.22
N PRO A 115 10.44 -11.79 -7.96
CA PRO A 115 11.63 -12.50 -8.46
C PRO A 115 11.66 -12.58 -10.00
N GLY A 116 10.63 -12.11 -10.72
CA GLY A 116 10.51 -12.22 -12.17
C GLY A 116 10.81 -10.96 -12.98
N TRP A 117 11.15 -9.82 -12.37
CA TRP A 117 11.51 -8.59 -13.10
C TRP A 117 12.83 -8.02 -12.58
N ALA A 118 13.89 -8.82 -12.65
CA ALA A 118 15.20 -8.22 -12.85
C ALA A 118 15.23 -7.75 -14.31
N LEU A 119 15.44 -6.44 -14.53
CA LEU A 119 15.96 -6.00 -15.83
C LEU A 119 17.28 -6.73 -16.00
N GLU A 120 17.31 -7.73 -16.88
CA GLU A 120 18.55 -8.27 -17.38
C GLU A 120 19.31 -7.09 -17.97
N SER A 121 20.38 -6.68 -17.29
CA SER A 121 21.28 -5.65 -17.78
C SER A 121 21.68 -6.09 -19.17
N ALA A 122 21.20 -5.40 -20.20
CA ALA A 122 21.62 -5.68 -21.57
C ALA A 122 23.15 -5.57 -21.58
N THR A 123 23.83 -6.72 -21.63
CA THR A 123 25.25 -6.76 -21.92
C THR A 123 25.40 -6.16 -23.30
N CYS A 124 25.83 -4.90 -23.33
CA CYS A 124 26.21 -4.21 -24.53
C CYS A 124 27.26 -5.09 -25.22
N PRO A 125 27.04 -5.58 -26.46
CA PRO A 125 28.03 -6.37 -27.14
C PRO A 125 29.27 -5.49 -27.30
N THR A 126 30.39 -5.98 -26.82
CA THR A 126 31.71 -5.37 -26.99
C THR A 126 31.87 -5.08 -28.48
N THR A 127 31.87 -3.80 -28.86
CA THR A 127 32.27 -3.39 -30.20
C THR A 127 33.72 -3.83 -30.37
N VAL A 128 33.93 -4.82 -31.24
CA VAL A 128 35.25 -5.21 -31.70
C VAL A 128 35.76 -4.10 -32.61
N ALA A 129 36.86 -3.47 -32.20
CA ALA A 129 37.84 -2.84 -33.09
C ALA A 129 39.23 -3.05 -32.48
#